data_AF-A0A973DBB8-F1
#
_entry.id   AF-A0A973DBB8-F1
#
_cell.length_a   1.000
_cell.length_b   1.000
_cell.length_c   1.000
_cell.angle_alpha   90.00
_cell.angle_beta   90.00
_cell.angle_gamma   90.00
#
_symmetry.space_group_name_H-M   'P 1'
#
loop_
_entity.id
_entity.type
_entity.pdbx_description
1 polymer ?
#
loop_
_entity_poly.entity_id
_entity_poly.type
_entity_poly.pdbx_seq_one_letter_code
_entity_poly.pdbx_strand_id
1 'polypeptide(L)'
;MSYLSLSNTSLVAIAISFAVICVTIVLLRILTQIKAKQALKEELAQHDNFAMGISFASEIMVVIATIAYIFDEISLSAAQSNPLKVLLLIVLLFAFIKIGHLIHRKWILHRFNEEAAILKQNVCAALVDSGMLIANCIIALGLYNWCHTQGYSSLLIATVSFFVLQGMFALDSKIREYRFAKANQGASLQSNFNLENTSIGIRYAGKSIGLALAGYAGLASASFISGKMVENLFTLVSHCGAMWVLLYILSYIIKYISLPNIDTSLEVDHQDNIGIACIEFAVFGAIGYLLISMFSI
;
A
#
# COMPACT_ATOMS: atom_id res chain seq x y z
N MET A 1 -0.22 28.96 11.26
CA MET A 1 -0.91 28.84 9.96
C MET A 1 -0.14 29.67 8.95
N SER A 2 0.69 29.04 8.13
CA SER A 2 1.31 29.70 6.97
C SER A 2 0.23 29.86 5.91
N TYR A 3 -0.04 31.10 5.53
CA TYR A 3 -0.90 31.42 4.40
C TYR A 3 -0.27 30.79 3.15
N LEU A 4 -1.06 30.07 2.37
CA LEU A 4 -0.73 29.66 1.00
C LEU A 4 -0.53 30.93 0.16
N SER A 5 0.63 31.58 0.26
CA SER A 5 1.03 32.53 -0.76
C SER A 5 1.27 31.72 -2.02
N LEU A 6 0.47 31.92 -3.07
CA LEU A 6 0.82 31.49 -4.43
C LEU A 6 2.09 32.24 -4.84
N SER A 7 3.23 31.76 -4.36
CA SER A 7 4.53 32.26 -4.74
C SER A 7 4.89 31.65 -6.09
N ASN A 8 5.57 32.41 -6.95
CA ASN A 8 6.08 31.89 -8.23
C ASN A 8 6.94 30.63 -8.02
N THR A 9 7.64 30.53 -6.89
CA THR A 9 8.39 29.35 -6.46
C THR A 9 7.52 28.11 -6.25
N SER A 10 6.34 28.25 -5.65
CA SER A 10 5.40 27.12 -5.48
C SER A 10 4.84 26.64 -6.83
N LEU A 11 4.54 27.56 -7.76
CA LEU A 11 4.03 27.20 -9.09
C LEU A 11 5.09 26.48 -9.94
N VAL A 12 6.34 26.95 -9.92
CA VAL A 12 7.46 26.31 -10.63
C VAL A 12 7.70 24.91 -10.09
N ALA A 13 7.70 24.75 -8.77
CA ALA A 13 7.92 23.44 -8.16
C ALA A 13 6.78 22.46 -8.52
N ILE A 14 5.51 22.89 -8.53
CA ILE A 14 4.37 22.09 -8.99
C ILE A 14 4.56 21.65 -10.45
N ALA A 15 4.97 22.57 -11.33
CA ALA A 15 5.18 22.27 -12.75
C ALA A 15 6.27 21.21 -12.96
N ILE A 16 7.38 21.29 -12.22
CA ILE A 16 8.49 20.32 -12.29
C ILE A 16 8.00 18.94 -11.85
N SER A 17 7.36 18.85 -10.68
CA SER A 17 6.89 17.57 -10.16
C SER A 17 5.81 16.96 -11.03
N PHE A 18 4.93 17.77 -11.60
CA PHE A 18 3.96 17.31 -12.59
C PHE A 18 4.64 16.75 -13.85
N ALA A 19 5.70 17.40 -14.35
CA ALA A 19 6.47 16.88 -15.48
C ALA A 19 7.12 15.51 -15.16
N VAL A 20 7.70 15.37 -13.97
CA VAL A 20 8.28 14.08 -13.50
C VAL A 20 7.20 13.00 -13.39
N ILE A 21 6.00 13.34 -12.89
CA ILE A 21 4.84 12.44 -12.85
C ILE A 21 4.47 12.00 -14.28
N CYS A 22 4.32 12.93 -15.22
CA CYS A 22 3.97 12.61 -16.60
C CYS A 22 4.98 11.67 -17.25
N VAL A 23 6.28 11.95 -17.11
CA VAL A 23 7.34 11.08 -17.65
C VAL A 23 7.28 9.69 -17.02
N THR A 24 7.12 9.61 -15.70
CA THR A 24 7.07 8.34 -14.97
C THR A 24 5.84 7.52 -15.35
N ILE A 25 4.67 8.16 -15.55
CA ILE A 25 3.45 7.50 -16.02
C ILE A 25 3.60 7.00 -17.46
N VAL A 26 4.25 7.76 -18.35
CA VAL A 26 4.54 7.30 -19.72
C VAL A 26 5.44 6.06 -19.70
N LEU A 27 6.49 6.06 -18.88
CA LEU A 27 7.36 4.91 -18.70
C LEU A 27 6.60 3.71 -18.13
N LEU A 28 5.79 3.91 -17.08
CA LEU A 28 4.94 2.89 -16.48
C LEU A 28 4.02 2.27 -17.53
N ARG A 29 3.34 3.09 -18.35
CA ARG A 29 2.46 2.62 -19.43
C ARG A 29 3.20 1.72 -20.42
N ILE A 30 4.40 2.13 -20.84
CA ILE A 30 5.23 1.34 -21.77
C ILE A 30 5.62 0.01 -21.13
N LEU A 31 6.08 0.01 -19.88
CA LEU A 31 6.46 -1.20 -19.16
C LEU A 31 5.28 -2.17 -18.98
N THR A 32 4.10 -1.66 -18.64
CA THR A 32 2.88 -2.47 -18.49
C THR A 32 2.48 -3.10 -19.83
N GLN A 33 2.55 -2.35 -20.93
CA GLN A 33 2.26 -2.87 -22.27
C GLN A 33 3.22 -4.01 -22.67
N ILE A 34 4.51 -3.87 -22.35
CA ILE A 34 5.51 -4.92 -22.63
C ILE A 34 5.21 -6.18 -21.78
N LYS A 35 4.92 -6.01 -20.49
CA LYS A 35 4.66 -7.13 -19.58
C LYS A 35 3.40 -7.91 -19.91
N ALA A 36 2.31 -7.22 -20.26
CA ALA A 36 1.04 -7.85 -20.57
C ALA A 36 1.06 -8.64 -21.90
N LYS A 37 2.09 -8.46 -22.75
CA LYS A 37 2.18 -9.04 -24.11
C LYS A 37 0.92 -8.82 -24.97
N GLN A 38 0.09 -7.86 -24.59
CA GLN A 38 -1.19 -7.47 -25.17
C GLN A 38 -1.23 -5.95 -25.14
N ALA A 39 -1.96 -5.33 -26.07
CA ALA A 39 -2.09 -3.88 -26.02
C ALA A 39 -2.97 -3.49 -24.83
N LEU A 40 -2.46 -2.66 -23.91
CA LEU A 40 -3.26 -2.09 -22.82
C LEU A 40 -4.56 -1.43 -23.35
N LYS A 41 -4.51 -0.87 -24.56
CA LYS A 41 -5.68 -0.34 -25.27
C LYS A 41 -6.70 -1.43 -25.61
N GLU A 42 -6.27 -2.60 -26.07
CA GLU A 42 -7.15 -3.72 -26.39
C GLU A 42 -7.82 -4.24 -25.12
N GLU A 43 -7.05 -4.48 -24.06
CA GLU A 43 -7.59 -4.95 -22.78
C GLU A 43 -8.59 -3.96 -22.16
N LEU A 44 -8.27 -2.66 -22.16
CA LEU A 44 -9.15 -1.66 -21.52
C LEU A 44 -10.34 -1.22 -22.37
N ALA A 45 -10.19 -1.13 -23.69
CA ALA A 45 -11.20 -0.50 -24.56
C ALA A 45 -11.91 -1.46 -25.51
N GLN A 46 -11.41 -2.69 -25.70
CA GLN A 46 -12.05 -3.70 -26.54
C GLN A 46 -12.54 -4.89 -25.72
N HIS A 47 -11.79 -5.31 -24.69
CA HIS A 47 -12.18 -6.42 -23.83
C HIS A 47 -12.93 -5.99 -22.56
N ASP A 48 -13.07 -4.68 -22.32
CA ASP A 48 -13.68 -4.11 -21.11
C ASP A 48 -13.13 -4.73 -19.81
N ASN A 49 -11.81 -4.97 -19.77
CA ASN A 49 -11.17 -5.60 -18.63
C ASN A 49 -11.09 -4.62 -17.43
N PHE A 50 -12.16 -4.59 -16.63
CA PHE A 50 -12.25 -3.76 -15.43
C PHE A 50 -11.15 -4.08 -14.41
N ALA A 51 -10.76 -5.36 -14.29
CA ALA A 51 -9.70 -5.79 -13.39
C ALA A 51 -8.35 -5.15 -13.77
N MET A 52 -8.01 -5.14 -15.06
CA MET A 52 -6.84 -4.44 -15.56
C MET A 52 -6.97 -2.92 -15.35
N GLY A 53 -8.15 -2.35 -15.53
CA GLY A 53 -8.40 -0.93 -15.23
C GLY A 53 -8.07 -0.57 -13.77
N ILE A 54 -8.56 -1.36 -12.82
CA ILE A 54 -8.33 -1.17 -11.37
C ILE A 54 -6.83 -1.31 -11.03
N SER A 55 -6.17 -2.35 -11.56
CA SER A 55 -4.73 -2.58 -11.35
C SER A 55 -3.89 -1.44 -11.93
N PHE A 56 -4.23 -0.92 -13.12
CA PHE A 56 -3.50 0.20 -13.71
C PHE A 56 -3.72 1.51 -12.94
N ALA A 57 -4.93 1.74 -12.45
CA ALA A 57 -5.25 2.93 -11.66
C ALA A 57 -4.44 2.98 -10.35
N SER A 58 -4.24 1.84 -9.68
CA SER A 58 -3.42 1.78 -8.46
C SER A 58 -1.94 2.03 -8.75
N GLU A 59 -1.41 1.53 -9.88
CA GLU A 59 -0.06 1.86 -10.35
C GLU A 59 0.13 3.37 -10.59
N ILE A 60 -0.85 4.02 -11.24
CA ILE A 60 -0.84 5.49 -11.42
C ILE A 60 -0.85 6.20 -10.06
N MET A 61 -1.73 5.79 -9.15
CA MET A 61 -1.84 6.37 -7.81
C MET A 61 -0.50 6.25 -7.05
N VAL A 62 0.16 5.10 -7.09
CA VAL A 62 1.46 4.89 -6.45
C VAL A 62 2.53 5.81 -7.02
N VAL A 63 2.58 5.99 -8.34
CA VAL A 63 3.52 6.91 -8.99
C VAL A 63 3.28 8.34 -8.51
N ILE A 64 2.04 8.82 -8.58
CA ILE A 64 1.67 10.18 -8.19
C ILE A 64 1.95 10.40 -6.71
N ALA A 65 1.48 9.50 -5.83
CA ALA A 65 1.63 9.62 -4.39
C ALA A 65 3.11 9.62 -3.98
N THR A 66 3.93 8.76 -4.58
CA THR A 66 5.36 8.68 -4.28
C THR A 66 6.07 9.98 -4.65
N ILE A 67 5.86 10.48 -5.87
CA ILE A 67 6.50 11.71 -6.35
C ILE A 67 6.00 12.94 -5.58
N ALA A 68 4.69 12.99 -5.29
CA ALA A 68 4.10 14.06 -4.48
C ALA A 68 4.68 14.08 -3.05
N TYR A 69 4.96 12.93 -2.46
CA TYR A 69 5.50 12.84 -1.11
C TYR A 69 6.94 13.36 -1.02
N ILE A 70 7.78 13.09 -2.01
CA ILE A 70 9.19 13.52 -2.05
C ILE A 70 9.40 14.83 -2.81
N PHE A 71 8.33 15.63 -2.97
CA PHE A 71 8.31 16.83 -3.79
C PHE A 71 9.48 17.80 -3.52
N ASP A 72 9.80 18.04 -2.24
CA ASP A 72 10.86 18.97 -1.87
C ASP A 72 12.26 18.45 -2.26
N GLU A 73 12.46 17.12 -2.20
CA GLU A 73 13.71 16.45 -2.58
C GLU A 73 13.93 16.41 -4.10
N ILE A 74 12.87 16.52 -4.90
CA ILE A 74 12.93 16.55 -6.37
C ILE A 74 12.90 17.97 -6.94
N SER A 75 12.91 19.00 -6.07
CA SER A 75 12.93 20.41 -6.47
C SER A 75 14.17 20.73 -7.33
N LEU A 76 14.09 21.78 -8.16
CA LEU A 76 15.19 22.16 -9.06
C LEU A 76 16.51 22.41 -8.30
N SER A 77 16.43 23.05 -7.13
CA SER A 77 17.57 23.30 -6.26
C SER A 77 18.17 22.01 -5.67
N ALA A 78 17.33 21.06 -5.27
CA ALA A 78 17.79 19.77 -4.76
C ALA A 78 18.45 18.93 -5.87
N ALA A 79 17.83 18.91 -7.06
CA ALA A 79 18.36 18.19 -8.22
C ALA A 79 19.69 18.79 -8.72
N GLN A 80 19.87 20.11 -8.66
CA GLN A 80 21.13 20.76 -9.03
C GLN A 80 22.23 20.53 -7.99
N SER A 81 21.88 20.53 -6.69
CA SER A 81 22.87 20.35 -5.63
C SER A 81 23.35 18.91 -5.50
N ASN A 82 22.47 17.91 -5.64
CA ASN A 82 22.85 16.50 -5.55
C ASN A 82 21.95 15.58 -6.41
N PRO A 83 22.13 15.56 -7.74
CA PRO A 83 21.25 14.81 -8.65
C PRO A 83 21.30 13.29 -8.41
N LEU A 84 22.44 12.76 -7.97
CA LEU A 84 22.61 11.34 -7.66
C LEU A 84 21.79 10.92 -6.45
N LYS A 85 21.72 11.76 -5.40
CA LYS A 85 20.88 11.50 -4.23
C LYS A 85 19.40 11.42 -4.60
N VAL A 86 18.93 12.36 -5.42
CA VAL A 86 17.53 12.40 -5.88
C VAL A 86 17.17 11.15 -6.68
N LEU A 87 18.04 10.77 -7.63
CA LEU A 87 17.85 9.55 -8.42
C LEU A 87 17.83 8.30 -7.55
N LEU A 88 18.78 8.17 -6.62
CA LEU A 88 18.87 7.03 -5.71
C LEU A 88 17.62 6.93 -4.82
N LEU A 89 17.11 8.05 -4.32
CA LEU A 89 15.89 8.09 -3.51
C LEU A 89 14.67 7.57 -4.29
N ILE A 90 14.46 8.07 -5.51
CA ILE A 90 13.36 7.62 -6.38
C ILE A 90 13.47 6.12 -6.64
N VAL A 91 14.66 5.65 -7.05
CA VAL A 91 14.90 4.23 -7.35
C VAL A 91 14.66 3.37 -6.12
N LEU A 92 15.14 3.78 -4.95
CA LEU A 92 14.98 3.04 -3.71
C LEU A 92 13.52 2.91 -3.30
N LEU A 93 12.75 4.00 -3.34
CA LEU A 93 11.33 3.99 -3.00
C LEU A 93 10.54 3.05 -3.91
N PHE A 94 10.68 3.20 -5.23
CA PHE A 94 10.02 2.30 -6.17
C PHE A 94 10.50 0.85 -6.03
N ALA A 95 11.78 0.62 -5.70
CA ALA A 95 12.29 -0.71 -5.42
C ALA A 95 11.60 -1.34 -4.20
N PHE A 96 11.50 -0.63 -3.07
CA PHE A 96 10.77 -1.12 -1.89
C PHE A 96 9.31 -1.43 -2.22
N ILE A 97 8.63 -0.55 -2.94
CA ILE A 97 7.24 -0.75 -3.32
C ILE A 97 7.08 -2.01 -4.17
N LYS A 98 7.91 -2.18 -5.21
CA LYS A 98 7.83 -3.33 -6.13
C LYS A 98 8.30 -4.64 -5.49
N ILE A 99 9.33 -4.61 -4.66
CA ILE A 99 9.81 -5.80 -3.95
C ILE A 99 8.76 -6.26 -2.95
N GLY A 100 8.14 -5.34 -2.20
CA GLY A 100 7.07 -5.69 -1.25
C GLY A 100 5.85 -6.27 -1.95
N HIS A 101 5.48 -5.69 -3.10
CA HIS A 101 4.42 -6.22 -3.95
C HIS A 101 4.76 -7.62 -4.49
N LEU A 102 6.00 -7.86 -4.90
CA LEU A 102 6.46 -9.17 -5.35
C LEU A 102 6.45 -10.21 -4.22
N ILE A 103 6.90 -9.84 -3.01
CA ILE A 103 6.84 -10.68 -1.81
C ILE A 103 5.39 -11.09 -1.55
N HIS A 104 4.45 -10.16 -1.67
CA HIS A 104 3.05 -10.44 -1.48
C HIS A 104 2.53 -11.47 -2.50
N ARG A 105 2.73 -11.23 -3.80
CA ARG A 105 2.29 -12.14 -4.88
C ARG A 105 2.92 -13.53 -4.80
N LYS A 106 4.24 -13.60 -4.59
CA LYS A 106 4.98 -14.86 -4.70
C LYS A 106 5.05 -15.65 -3.40
N TRP A 107 5.06 -14.97 -2.25
CA TRP A 107 5.30 -15.62 -0.97
C TRP A 107 4.09 -15.60 -0.05
N ILE A 108 3.45 -14.44 0.14
CA ILE A 108 2.28 -14.33 1.02
C ILE A 108 1.09 -15.06 0.42
N LEU A 109 0.75 -14.76 -0.84
CA LEU A 109 -0.34 -15.36 -1.62
C LEU A 109 0.14 -16.43 -2.60
N HIS A 110 1.07 -17.28 -2.17
CA HIS A 110 1.72 -18.27 -3.04
C HIS A 110 0.81 -19.30 -3.75
N ARG A 111 -0.49 -19.40 -3.41
CA ARG A 111 -1.48 -20.29 -4.06
C ARG A 111 -2.40 -19.54 -5.03
N PHE A 112 -2.22 -18.24 -5.17
CA PHE A 112 -3.02 -17.38 -6.02
C PHE A 112 -2.10 -16.65 -7.00
N ASN A 113 -2.47 -16.66 -8.29
CA ASN A 113 -1.71 -15.93 -9.30
C ASN A 113 -2.56 -14.72 -9.72
N GLU A 114 -2.31 -13.60 -9.05
CA GLU A 114 -3.02 -12.34 -9.25
C GLU A 114 -2.91 -11.86 -10.69
N GLU A 115 -1.70 -11.88 -11.26
CA GLU A 115 -1.44 -11.41 -12.63
C GLU A 115 -2.26 -12.20 -13.65
N ALA A 116 -2.27 -13.53 -13.55
CA ALA A 116 -3.05 -14.38 -14.44
C ALA A 116 -4.56 -14.20 -14.23
N ALA A 117 -5.01 -13.94 -13.00
CA ALA A 117 -6.42 -13.71 -12.69
C ALA A 117 -6.89 -12.34 -13.22
N ILE A 118 -6.07 -11.29 -13.12
CA ILE A 118 -6.37 -9.95 -13.66
C ILE A 118 -6.49 -9.99 -15.19
N LEU A 119 -5.62 -10.73 -15.87
CA LEU A 119 -5.74 -10.95 -17.33
C LEU A 119 -7.02 -11.73 -17.71
N LYS A 120 -7.58 -12.50 -16.77
CA LYS A 120 -8.89 -13.16 -16.91
C LYS A 120 -10.05 -12.32 -16.37
N GLN A 121 -9.86 -11.01 -16.23
CA GLN A 121 -10.89 -10.05 -15.82
C GLN A 121 -11.39 -10.21 -14.37
N ASN A 122 -10.66 -10.92 -13.51
CA ASN A 122 -11.05 -11.12 -12.12
C ASN A 122 -10.86 -9.83 -11.29
N VAL A 123 -11.96 -9.15 -10.98
CA VAL A 123 -11.99 -7.90 -10.22
C VAL A 123 -11.51 -8.10 -8.78
N CYS A 124 -11.83 -9.22 -8.13
CA CYS A 124 -11.33 -9.55 -6.80
C CYS A 124 -9.79 -9.58 -6.77
N ALA A 125 -9.18 -10.23 -7.77
CA ALA A 125 -7.73 -10.26 -7.93
C ALA A 125 -7.14 -8.84 -8.04
N ALA A 126 -7.74 -7.99 -8.88
CA ALA A 126 -7.29 -6.62 -9.06
C ALA A 126 -7.39 -5.78 -7.78
N LEU A 127 -8.43 -5.98 -6.97
CA LEU A 127 -8.60 -5.27 -5.70
C LEU A 127 -7.58 -5.73 -4.65
N VAL A 128 -7.38 -7.04 -4.50
CA VAL A 128 -6.36 -7.62 -3.61
C VAL A 128 -4.98 -7.09 -3.98
N ASP A 129 -4.65 -7.15 -5.27
CA ASP A 129 -3.37 -6.73 -5.83
C ASP A 129 -3.14 -5.22 -5.63
N SER A 130 -4.13 -4.40 -5.98
CA SER A 130 -4.07 -2.94 -5.86
C SER A 130 -3.97 -2.49 -4.42
N GLY A 131 -4.75 -3.09 -3.52
CA GLY A 131 -4.70 -2.78 -2.10
C GLY A 131 -3.31 -3.03 -1.50
N MET A 132 -2.63 -4.08 -1.94
CA MET A 132 -1.27 -4.40 -1.48
C MET A 132 -0.18 -3.56 -2.13
N LEU A 133 -0.33 -3.19 -3.40
CA LEU A 133 0.56 -2.23 -4.04
C LEU A 133 0.50 -0.86 -3.33
N ILE A 134 -0.72 -0.37 -3.04
CA ILE A 134 -0.93 0.88 -2.30
C ILE A 134 -0.41 0.76 -0.86
N ALA A 135 -0.66 -0.37 -0.18
CA ALA A 135 -0.13 -0.62 1.16
C ALA A 135 1.42 -0.55 1.20
N ASN A 136 2.09 -1.14 0.21
CA ASN A 136 3.54 -1.07 0.08
C ASN A 136 4.04 0.35 -0.24
N CYS A 137 3.29 1.13 -1.02
CA CYS A 137 3.54 2.57 -1.21
C CYS A 137 3.54 3.30 0.14
N ILE A 138 2.48 3.15 0.93
CA ILE A 138 2.35 3.82 2.23
C ILE A 138 3.50 3.45 3.17
N ILE A 139 3.87 2.16 3.26
CA ILE A 139 4.98 1.72 4.11
C ILE A 139 6.34 2.22 3.61
N ALA A 140 6.59 2.23 2.30
CA ALA A 140 7.83 2.78 1.76
C ALA A 140 7.97 4.28 2.09
N LEU A 141 6.88 5.04 1.99
CA LEU A 141 6.86 6.46 2.36
C LEU A 141 7.07 6.64 3.87
N GLY A 142 6.42 5.82 4.71
CA GLY A 142 6.62 5.85 6.16
C GLY A 142 8.07 5.54 6.56
N LEU A 143 8.70 4.56 5.90
CA LEU A 143 10.10 4.24 6.14
C LEU A 143 11.02 5.39 5.75
N TYR A 144 10.80 6.00 4.59
CA TYR A 144 11.56 7.16 4.15
C TYR A 144 11.46 8.32 5.15
N ASN A 145 10.23 8.63 5.59
CA ASN A 145 9.98 9.65 6.60
C ASN A 145 10.66 9.33 7.94
N TRP A 146 10.68 8.07 8.36
CA TRP A 146 11.27 7.68 9.63
C TRP A 146 12.81 7.73 9.62
N CYS A 147 13.43 7.10 8.62
CA CYS A 147 14.88 6.86 8.65
C CYS A 147 15.75 8.05 8.19
N HIS A 148 15.15 9.09 7.59
CA HIS A 148 15.84 10.28 7.08
C HIS A 148 17.20 9.91 6.45
N THR A 149 17.20 9.15 5.35
CA THR A 149 18.37 8.45 4.76
C THR A 149 19.61 9.33 4.51
N GLN A 150 20.37 9.64 5.56
CA GLN A 150 21.62 10.39 5.50
C GLN A 150 22.79 9.43 5.78
N GLY A 151 23.15 8.63 4.76
CA GLY A 151 24.32 7.75 4.79
C GLY A 151 24.03 6.24 4.71
N TYR A 152 25.10 5.46 4.54
CA TYR A 152 25.01 4.01 4.30
C TYR A 152 24.38 3.24 5.47
N SER A 153 24.67 3.63 6.72
CA SER A 153 24.10 2.97 7.90
C SER A 153 22.58 3.12 7.95
N SER A 154 22.04 4.31 7.68
CA SER A 154 20.59 4.56 7.67
C SER A 154 19.90 3.81 6.53
N LEU A 155 20.54 3.73 5.35
CA LEU A 155 20.03 2.93 4.22
C LEU A 155 19.92 1.44 4.57
N LEU A 156 20.95 0.89 5.21
CA LEU A 156 20.98 -0.51 5.63
C LEU A 156 19.89 -0.78 6.68
N ILE A 157 19.73 0.11 7.66
CA ILE A 157 18.66 0.01 8.67
C ILE A 157 17.28 0.07 8.01
N ALA A 158 17.06 1.00 7.08
CA ALA A 158 15.80 1.11 6.35
C ALA A 158 15.49 -0.17 5.55
N THR A 159 16.50 -0.76 4.92
CA THR A 159 16.36 -1.99 4.14
C THR A 159 15.99 -3.18 5.02
N VAL A 160 16.65 -3.37 6.16
CA VAL A 160 16.30 -4.47 7.08
C VAL A 160 14.92 -4.24 7.71
N SER A 161 14.64 -3.00 8.09
CA SER A 161 13.33 -2.57 8.62
C SER A 161 12.20 -2.85 7.63
N PHE A 162 12.42 -2.60 6.33
CA PHE A 162 11.49 -2.94 5.28
C PHE A 162 11.12 -4.43 5.30
N PHE A 163 12.10 -5.35 5.35
CA PHE A 163 11.81 -6.78 5.39
C PHE A 163 11.10 -7.21 6.69
N VAL A 164 11.38 -6.56 7.82
CA VAL A 164 10.62 -6.79 9.06
C VAL A 164 9.15 -6.41 8.89
N LEU A 165 8.86 -5.26 8.27
CA LEU A 165 7.49 -4.82 7.97
C LEU A 165 6.80 -5.75 6.94
N GLN A 166 7.53 -6.29 5.97
CA GLN A 166 7.00 -7.34 5.08
C GLN A 166 6.63 -8.61 5.86
N GLY A 167 7.43 -8.97 6.86
CA GLY A 167 7.10 -10.04 7.82
C GLY A 167 5.80 -9.78 8.58
N MET A 168 5.55 -8.53 8.97
CA MET A 168 4.27 -8.14 9.59
C MET A 168 3.09 -8.29 8.63
N PHE A 169 3.20 -7.86 7.37
CA PHE A 169 2.17 -8.10 6.35
C PHE A 169 1.91 -9.59 6.12
N ALA A 170 2.97 -10.41 6.08
CA ALA A 170 2.86 -11.84 5.93
C ALA A 170 2.10 -12.47 7.10
N LEU A 171 2.44 -12.08 8.35
CA LEU A 171 1.78 -12.57 9.55
C LEU A 171 0.29 -12.15 9.57
N ASP A 172 -0.01 -10.89 9.26
CA ASP A 172 -1.40 -10.41 9.18
C ASP A 172 -2.20 -11.18 8.13
N SER A 173 -1.64 -11.40 6.94
CA SER A 173 -2.31 -12.17 5.90
C SER A 173 -2.59 -13.61 6.36
N LYS A 174 -1.68 -14.26 7.10
CA LYS A 174 -1.92 -15.61 7.64
C LYS A 174 -2.99 -15.62 8.74
N ILE A 175 -3.06 -14.59 9.57
CA ILE A 175 -4.15 -14.43 10.54
C ILE A 175 -5.49 -14.27 9.81
N ARG A 176 -5.54 -13.48 8.74
CA ARG A 176 -6.75 -13.30 7.90
C ARG A 176 -7.17 -14.60 7.23
N GLU A 177 -6.23 -15.35 6.63
CA GLU A 177 -6.48 -16.67 6.05
C GLU A 177 -7.04 -17.66 7.08
N TYR A 178 -6.45 -17.71 8.28
CA TYR A 178 -6.91 -18.57 9.37
C TYR A 178 -8.34 -18.21 9.81
N ARG A 179 -8.63 -16.92 10.01
CA ARG A 179 -9.97 -16.45 10.40
C ARG A 179 -11.01 -16.76 9.33
N PHE A 180 -10.66 -16.56 8.06
CA PHE A 180 -11.52 -16.89 6.93
C PHE A 180 -11.81 -18.39 6.90
N ALA A 181 -10.78 -19.25 6.98
CA ALA A 181 -10.96 -20.70 6.98
C ALA A 181 -11.84 -21.16 8.16
N LYS A 182 -11.66 -20.58 9.34
CA LYS A 182 -12.50 -20.88 10.52
C LYS A 182 -13.97 -20.53 10.30
N ALA A 183 -14.26 -19.42 9.62
CA ALA A 183 -15.62 -18.99 9.30
C ALA A 183 -16.24 -19.79 8.14
N ASN A 184 -15.42 -20.33 7.23
CA ASN A 184 -15.84 -20.92 5.96
C ASN A 184 -15.53 -22.43 5.87
N GLN A 185 -15.72 -23.19 6.95
CA GLN A 185 -15.58 -24.67 6.97
C GLN A 185 -14.23 -25.20 6.45
N GLY A 186 -13.14 -24.48 6.71
CA GLY A 186 -11.80 -24.83 6.25
C GLY A 186 -11.46 -24.38 4.82
N ALA A 187 -12.35 -23.65 4.14
CA ALA A 187 -12.09 -23.13 2.81
C ALA A 187 -10.88 -22.17 2.80
N SER A 188 -10.08 -22.23 1.73
CA SER A 188 -8.93 -21.35 1.56
C SER A 188 -9.37 -19.97 1.04
N LEU A 189 -8.93 -18.91 1.72
CA LEU A 189 -9.12 -17.53 1.27
C LEU A 189 -8.52 -17.31 -0.12
N GLN A 190 -7.31 -17.83 -0.37
CA GLN A 190 -6.63 -17.70 -1.66
C GLN A 190 -7.37 -18.40 -2.80
N SER A 191 -7.98 -19.55 -2.54
CA SER A 191 -8.85 -20.21 -3.51
C SER A 191 -10.11 -19.39 -3.79
N ASN A 192 -10.68 -18.73 -2.78
CA ASN A 192 -11.86 -17.88 -2.93
C ASN A 192 -11.59 -16.60 -3.74
N PHE A 193 -10.36 -16.07 -3.74
CA PHE A 193 -10.01 -14.99 -4.67
C PHE A 193 -10.16 -15.39 -6.14
N ASN A 194 -9.99 -16.68 -6.49
CA ASN A 194 -10.22 -17.17 -7.85
C ASN A 194 -11.72 -17.28 -8.22
N LEU A 195 -12.63 -17.21 -7.25
CA LEU A 195 -14.08 -17.30 -7.47
C LEU A 195 -14.73 -15.94 -7.77
N GLU A 196 -13.93 -14.90 -8.02
CA GLU A 196 -14.37 -13.56 -8.43
C GLU A 196 -15.30 -12.82 -7.44
N ASN A 197 -15.40 -13.29 -6.18
CA ASN A 197 -16.12 -12.60 -5.12
C ASN A 197 -15.46 -11.23 -4.85
N THR A 198 -16.10 -10.17 -5.35
CA THR A 198 -15.53 -8.82 -5.37
C THR A 198 -15.43 -8.26 -3.95
N SER A 199 -16.39 -8.58 -3.10
CA SER A 199 -16.49 -8.13 -1.71
C SER A 199 -15.32 -8.62 -0.85
N ILE A 200 -14.89 -9.86 -1.04
CA ILE A 200 -13.68 -10.38 -0.41
C ILE A 200 -12.45 -9.54 -0.82
N GLY A 201 -12.36 -9.16 -2.10
CA GLY A 201 -11.27 -8.31 -2.62
C GLY A 201 -11.27 -6.92 -2.00
N ILE A 202 -12.42 -6.25 -1.93
CA ILE A 202 -12.59 -4.94 -1.29
C ILE A 202 -12.18 -5.00 0.19
N ARG A 203 -12.68 -6.00 0.91
CA ARG A 203 -12.34 -6.24 2.33
C ARG A 203 -10.83 -6.42 2.51
N TYR A 204 -10.18 -7.23 1.67
CA TYR A 204 -8.75 -7.48 1.76
C TYR A 204 -7.93 -6.23 1.46
N ALA A 205 -8.32 -5.46 0.44
CA ALA A 205 -7.69 -4.18 0.10
C ALA A 205 -7.78 -3.19 1.26
N GLY A 206 -8.96 -3.02 1.86
CA GLY A 206 -9.18 -2.09 2.96
C GLY A 206 -8.38 -2.45 4.21
N LYS A 207 -8.33 -3.73 4.57
CA LYS A 207 -7.50 -4.21 5.70
C LYS A 207 -6.02 -4.00 5.46
N SER A 208 -5.55 -4.24 4.24
CA SER A 208 -4.14 -4.07 3.88
C SER A 208 -3.72 -2.59 3.85
N ILE A 209 -4.55 -1.71 3.31
CA ILE A 209 -4.32 -0.26 3.35
C ILE A 209 -4.39 0.26 4.80
N GLY A 210 -5.40 -0.13 5.56
CA GLY A 210 -5.51 0.24 6.98
C GLY A 210 -4.30 -0.20 7.80
N LEU A 211 -3.81 -1.42 7.57
CA LEU A 211 -2.58 -1.93 8.21
C LEU A 211 -1.35 -1.12 7.82
N ALA A 212 -1.23 -0.73 6.55
CA ALA A 212 -0.13 0.11 6.10
C ALA A 212 -0.16 1.50 6.75
N LEU A 213 -1.34 2.11 6.86
CA LEU A 213 -1.53 3.40 7.55
C LEU A 213 -1.18 3.29 9.04
N ALA A 214 -1.60 2.21 9.70
CA ALA A 214 -1.21 1.94 11.08
C ALA A 214 0.31 1.72 11.23
N GLY A 215 0.93 0.99 10.30
CA GLY A 215 2.39 0.84 10.24
C GLY A 215 3.11 2.17 10.03
N TYR A 216 2.59 3.04 9.15
CA TYR A 216 3.08 4.41 8.99
C TYR A 216 2.99 5.19 10.31
N ALA A 217 1.86 5.15 11.00
CA ALA A 217 1.70 5.79 12.31
C ALA A 217 2.72 5.25 13.32
N GLY A 218 2.97 3.94 13.30
CA GLY A 218 3.98 3.28 14.14
C GLY A 218 5.37 3.84 13.87
N LEU A 219 5.77 3.90 12.59
CA LEU A 219 7.04 4.48 12.17
C LEU A 219 7.16 5.97 12.56
N ALA A 220 6.12 6.77 12.34
CA ALA A 220 6.11 8.19 12.68
C ALA A 220 6.21 8.42 14.20
N SER A 221 5.67 7.51 15.02
CA SER A 221 5.75 7.58 16.48
C SER A 221 7.06 7.05 17.07
N ALA A 222 7.88 6.36 16.27
CA ALA A 222 9.11 5.71 16.73
C ALA A 222 10.32 6.63 16.54
N SER A 223 11.21 6.71 17.53
CA SER A 223 12.46 7.45 17.39
C SER A 223 13.48 6.68 16.56
N PHE A 224 14.06 7.33 15.55
CA PHE A 224 15.17 6.77 14.77
C PHE A 224 16.52 7.17 15.36
N ILE A 225 17.41 6.19 15.60
CA ILE A 225 18.76 6.42 16.12
C ILE A 225 19.81 6.00 15.08
N SER A 226 20.51 6.96 14.49
CA SER A 226 21.50 6.67 13.45
C SER A 226 22.60 5.71 13.94
N GLY A 227 22.96 4.75 13.09
CA GLY A 227 24.00 3.75 13.37
C GLY A 227 23.62 2.62 14.33
N LYS A 228 22.42 2.65 14.93
CA LYS A 228 21.98 1.66 15.93
C LYS A 228 20.91 0.70 15.39
N MET A 229 21.36 -0.36 14.73
CA MET A 229 20.45 -1.32 14.08
C MET A 229 19.47 -1.96 15.06
N VAL A 230 19.95 -2.55 16.15
CA VAL A 230 19.13 -3.37 17.06
C VAL A 230 18.05 -2.53 17.72
N GLU A 231 18.41 -1.34 18.18
CA GLU A 231 17.49 -0.39 18.81
C GLU A 231 16.41 0.11 17.84
N ASN A 232 16.79 0.39 16.58
CA ASN A 232 15.82 0.78 15.55
C ASN A 232 14.85 -0.36 15.21
N LEU A 233 15.33 -1.61 15.10
CA LEU A 233 14.45 -2.74 14.83
C LEU A 233 13.50 -3.01 16.01
N PHE A 234 14.00 -2.89 17.25
CA PHE A 234 13.15 -3.07 18.43
C PHE A 234 12.05 -2.00 18.52
N THR A 235 12.41 -0.73 18.33
CA THR A 235 11.44 0.39 18.33
C THR A 235 10.44 0.28 17.17
N LEU A 236 10.89 -0.12 15.98
CA LEU A 236 10.00 -0.38 14.86
C LEU A 236 8.97 -1.47 15.19
N VAL A 237 9.41 -2.62 15.70
CA VAL A 237 8.51 -3.74 16.00
C VAL A 237 7.53 -3.37 17.11
N SER A 238 8.00 -2.68 18.16
CA SER A 238 7.13 -2.30 19.28
C SER A 238 6.06 -1.29 18.85
N HIS A 239 6.45 -0.22 18.15
CA HIS A 239 5.51 0.83 17.74
C HIS A 239 4.59 0.37 16.61
N CYS A 240 5.12 -0.25 15.55
CA CYS A 240 4.28 -0.75 14.45
C CYS A 240 3.38 -1.90 14.92
N GLY A 241 3.88 -2.78 15.80
CA GLY A 241 3.08 -3.84 16.41
C GLY A 241 1.95 -3.30 17.28
N ALA A 242 2.21 -2.28 18.10
CA ALA A 242 1.18 -1.62 18.90
C ALA A 242 0.09 -0.99 18.01
N MET A 243 0.48 -0.28 16.93
CA MET A 243 -0.48 0.32 16.00
C MET A 243 -1.29 -0.74 15.24
N TRP A 244 -0.69 -1.87 14.89
CA TRP A 244 -1.40 -2.99 14.28
C TRP A 244 -2.47 -3.55 15.23
N VAL A 245 -2.14 -3.74 16.51
CA VAL A 245 -3.12 -4.20 17.52
C VAL A 245 -4.25 -3.17 17.71
N LEU A 246 -3.91 -1.89 17.85
CA LEU A 246 -4.88 -0.81 18.00
C LEU A 246 -5.82 -0.72 16.80
N LEU A 247 -5.31 -0.82 15.57
CA LEU A 247 -6.10 -0.83 14.35
C LEU A 247 -7.21 -1.87 14.42
N TYR A 248 -6.88 -3.11 14.80
CA TYR A 248 -7.87 -4.19 14.86
C TYR A 248 -8.87 -4.03 16.01
N ILE A 249 -8.43 -3.58 17.19
CA ILE A 249 -9.32 -3.35 18.34
C ILE A 249 -10.33 -2.26 18.00
N LEU A 250 -9.86 -1.10 17.53
CA LEU A 250 -10.72 0.03 17.21
C LEU A 250 -11.65 -0.29 16.03
N SER A 251 -11.13 -0.93 14.98
CA SER A 251 -11.96 -1.35 13.83
C SER A 251 -13.03 -2.36 14.24
N TYR A 252 -12.73 -3.27 15.17
CA TYR A 252 -13.72 -4.20 15.70
C TYR A 252 -14.86 -3.47 16.43
N ILE A 253 -14.52 -2.51 17.30
CA ILE A 253 -15.51 -1.70 18.03
C ILE A 253 -16.38 -0.92 17.05
N ILE A 254 -15.79 -0.20 16.10
CA ILE A 254 -16.54 0.60 15.12
C ILE A 254 -17.42 -0.28 14.24
N LYS A 255 -16.93 -1.44 13.78
CA LYS A 255 -17.76 -2.40 13.04
C LYS A 255 -18.96 -2.87 13.85
N TYR A 256 -18.76 -3.21 15.13
CA TYR A 256 -19.83 -3.68 16.00
C TYR A 256 -20.94 -2.63 16.16
N ILE A 257 -20.56 -1.36 16.24
CA ILE A 257 -21.50 -0.23 16.32
C ILE A 257 -22.19 0.03 14.97
N SER A 258 -21.44 -0.02 13.87
CA SER A 258 -21.91 0.38 12.53
C SER A 258 -22.76 -0.69 11.84
N LEU A 259 -22.56 -1.95 12.19
CA LEU A 259 -23.21 -3.11 11.58
C LEU A 259 -23.85 -4.01 12.66
N PRO A 260 -24.79 -3.49 13.47
CA PRO A 260 -25.39 -4.25 14.55
C PRO A 260 -26.20 -5.43 13.98
N ASN A 261 -26.00 -6.62 14.55
CA ASN A 261 -26.68 -7.87 14.17
C ASN A 261 -26.43 -8.35 12.73
N ILE A 262 -25.37 -7.87 12.08
CA ILE A 262 -24.99 -8.32 10.73
C ILE A 262 -23.80 -9.28 10.84
N ASP A 263 -23.95 -10.51 10.33
CA ASP A 263 -22.83 -11.42 10.19
C ASP A 263 -22.00 -11.04 8.96
N THR A 264 -20.98 -10.22 9.19
CA THR A 264 -20.10 -9.76 8.12
C THR A 264 -19.41 -10.91 7.38
N SER A 265 -19.19 -12.06 8.01
CA SER A 265 -18.53 -13.20 7.36
C SER A 265 -19.48 -13.82 6.35
N LEU A 266 -20.71 -14.12 6.75
CA LEU A 266 -21.76 -14.63 5.86
C LEU A 266 -22.01 -13.68 4.68
N GLU A 267 -22.22 -12.40 4.97
CA GLU A 267 -22.59 -11.40 3.96
C GLU A 267 -21.50 -11.18 2.90
N VAL A 268 -20.24 -11.10 3.32
CA VAL A 268 -19.13 -10.84 2.37
C VAL A 268 -18.59 -12.11 1.76
N ASP A 269 -18.38 -13.16 2.56
CA ASP A 269 -17.68 -14.36 2.10
C ASP A 269 -18.62 -15.25 1.25
N HIS A 270 -19.92 -15.27 1.52
CA HIS A 270 -20.88 -16.13 0.82
C HIS A 270 -21.87 -15.38 -0.08
N GLN A 271 -22.29 -14.17 0.28
CA GLN A 271 -23.31 -13.43 -0.47
C GLN A 271 -22.74 -12.34 -1.38
N ASP A 272 -21.41 -12.15 -1.38
CA ASP A 272 -20.71 -11.10 -2.15
C ASP A 272 -21.34 -9.70 -1.92
N ASN A 273 -21.65 -9.37 -0.66
CA ASN A 273 -22.21 -8.08 -0.30
C ASN A 273 -21.16 -6.96 -0.33
N ILE A 274 -21.07 -6.29 -1.49
CA ILE A 274 -20.13 -5.20 -1.76
C ILE A 274 -20.32 -4.03 -0.79
N GLY A 275 -21.57 -3.74 -0.40
CA GLY A 275 -21.88 -2.64 0.52
C GLY A 275 -21.21 -2.83 1.89
N ILE A 276 -21.32 -4.03 2.46
CA ILE A 276 -20.68 -4.36 3.74
C ILE A 276 -19.16 -4.39 3.60
N ALA A 277 -18.62 -4.87 2.48
CA ALA A 277 -17.19 -4.84 2.24
C ALA A 277 -16.63 -3.41 2.12
N CYS A 278 -17.38 -2.48 1.53
CA CYS A 278 -17.03 -1.06 1.47
C CYS A 278 -17.05 -0.40 2.86
N ILE A 279 -18.01 -0.75 3.73
CA ILE A 279 -18.02 -0.30 5.14
C ILE A 279 -16.78 -0.86 5.87
N GLU A 280 -16.51 -2.17 5.67
CA GLU A 280 -15.21 -2.84 5.82
C GLU A 280 -14.00 -1.93 5.64
N PHE A 281 -13.84 -1.55 4.37
CA PHE A 281 -12.74 -0.77 3.86
C PHE A 281 -12.68 0.60 4.53
N ALA A 282 -13.81 1.30 4.60
CA ALA A 282 -13.90 2.64 5.17
C ALA A 282 -13.48 2.65 6.63
N VAL A 283 -13.91 1.68 7.44
CA VAL A 283 -13.53 1.57 8.85
C VAL A 283 -12.03 1.37 9.01
N PHE A 284 -11.44 0.39 8.32
CA PHE A 284 -9.99 0.14 8.43
C PHE A 284 -9.15 1.32 7.92
N GLY A 285 -9.55 1.94 6.81
CA GLY A 285 -8.88 3.13 6.27
C GLY A 285 -8.97 4.33 7.21
N ALA A 286 -10.16 4.63 7.73
CA ALA A 286 -10.38 5.76 8.63
C ALA A 286 -9.66 5.59 9.98
N ILE A 287 -9.68 4.39 10.55
CA ILE A 287 -8.92 4.11 11.79
C ILE A 287 -7.42 4.18 11.54
N GLY A 288 -6.92 3.64 10.42
CA GLY A 288 -5.52 3.79 10.04
C GLY A 288 -5.10 5.26 9.95
N TYR A 289 -5.91 6.10 9.30
CA TYR A 289 -5.67 7.54 9.21
C TYR A 289 -5.78 8.26 10.57
N LEU A 290 -6.73 7.85 11.43
CA LEU A 290 -6.85 8.36 12.79
C LEU A 290 -5.57 8.10 13.59
N LEU A 291 -5.01 6.89 13.50
CA LEU A 291 -3.76 6.56 14.18
C LEU A 291 -2.60 7.43 13.69
N ILE A 292 -2.50 7.73 12.39
CA ILE A 292 -1.51 8.68 11.88
C ILE A 292 -1.72 10.05 12.53
N SER A 293 -2.95 10.55 12.56
CA SER A 293 -3.27 11.87 13.10
C SER A 293 -2.99 12.00 14.61
N MET A 294 -3.08 10.90 15.35
CA MET A 294 -2.86 10.88 16.80
C MET A 294 -1.40 10.67 17.18
N PHE A 295 -0.62 9.96 16.36
CA PHE A 295 0.71 9.48 16.75
C PHE A 295 1.84 9.92 15.81
N SER A 296 1.55 10.57 14.68
CA SER A 296 2.54 11.27 13.88
C SER A 296 2.77 12.64 14.52
N ILE A 297 3.90 12.79 15.21
CA ILE A 297 4.37 14.05 15.81
C ILE A 297 4.98 14.94 14.72
#